data_AF-A0A5B7HHZ9-F1
#
_entry.id   AF-A0A5B7HHZ9-F1
#
_cell.length_a   1.000
_cell.length_b   1.000
_cell.length_c   1.000
_cell.angle_alpha   90.00
_cell.angle_beta   90.00
_cell.angle_gamma   90.00
#
_symmetry.space_group_name_H-M   'P 1'
#
loop_
_entity.id
_entity.type
_entity.pdbx_description
1 polymer ?
#
loop_
_entity_poly.entity_id
_entity_poly.type
_entity_poly.pdbx_seq_one_letter_code
_entity_poly.pdbx_strand_id
1 'polypeptide(L)' 'MGEITTSTLPQWTYTHVRDRRTLLARLRIGHTYLTQRYLLTRDPQPYCEDYLVPLTVRHLLVECPSLIELRHPYLYRCR' A
#
# COMPACT_ATOMS: atom_id res chain seq x y z
N MET A 1 38.89 19.70 16.40
CA MET A 1 38.20 18.90 17.43
C MET A 1 36.73 19.25 17.34
N GLY A 2 35.96 18.49 16.54
CA GLY A 2 34.56 18.75 16.28
C GLY A 2 33.83 17.42 16.39
N GLU A 3 33.12 17.23 17.49
CA GLU A 3 32.43 15.98 17.79
C GLU A 3 31.19 15.89 16.91
N ILE A 4 31.21 14.96 15.96
CA ILE A 4 30.01 14.59 15.22
C ILE A 4 29.19 13.72 16.18
N THR A 5 28.19 14.34 16.82
CA THR A 5 27.13 13.62 17.53
C THR A 5 26.33 12.81 16.51
N THR A 6 26.83 11.63 16.18
CA THR A 6 26.09 10.63 15.41
C THR A 6 25.04 10.07 16.37
N SER A 7 23.86 10.68 16.38
CA SER A 7 22.72 10.18 17.14
C SER A 7 22.40 8.78 16.64
N THR A 8 22.76 7.77 17.43
CA THR A 8 22.50 6.35 17.16
C THR A 8 21.00 6.09 17.27
N LEU A 9 20.26 6.41 16.21
CA LEU A 9 18.91 5.88 16.05
C LEU A 9 19.04 4.36 15.92
N PRO A 10 18.28 3.56 16.68
CA PRO A 10 18.35 2.11 16.58
C PRO A 10 18.06 1.69 15.14
N GLN A 11 18.96 0.93 14.53
CA GLN A 11 18.88 0.54 13.12
C GLN A 11 17.53 -0.11 12.74
N TRP A 12 16.86 -0.77 13.69
CA TRP A 12 15.51 -1.33 13.52
C TRP A 12 14.42 -0.27 13.27
N THR A 13 14.53 0.91 13.90
CA THR A 13 13.56 2.01 13.70
C THR A 13 13.70 2.60 12.30
N TYR A 14 14.94 2.66 11.80
CA TYR A 14 15.25 3.20 10.48
C TYR A 14 14.76 2.29 9.34
N THR A 15 14.96 0.98 9.46
CA THR A 15 14.43 0.01 8.49
C THR A 15 12.90 0.05 8.46
N HIS A 16 12.22 0.02 9.61
CA HIS A 16 10.76 0.12 9.68
C HIS A 16 10.19 1.39 9.02
N VAL A 17 10.84 2.55 9.22
CA VAL A 17 10.40 3.81 8.60
C VAL A 17 10.60 3.79 7.09
N ARG A 18 11.75 3.27 6.61
CA ARG A 18 12.01 3.11 5.18
C ARG A 18 11.04 2.11 4.54
N ASP A 19 10.73 1.03 5.22
CA ASP A 19 9.81 -0.01 4.75
C ASP A 19 8.40 0.55 4.62
N ARG A 20 7.93 1.33 5.61
CA ARG A 20 6.63 2.01 5.53
C ARG A 20 6.57 3.01 4.38
N ARG A 21 7.62 3.82 4.18
CA ARG A 21 7.67 4.78 3.06
C ARG A 21 7.64 4.07 1.71
N THR A 22 8.41 2.99 1.57
CA THR A 22 8.47 2.17 0.35
C THR A 22 7.12 1.51 0.07
N LEU A 23 6.47 0.98 1.11
CA LEU A 23 5.15 0.37 1.01
C LEU A 23 4.10 1.40 0.55
N LEU A 24 4.06 2.57 1.17
CA LEU A 24 3.15 3.64 0.76
C LEU A 24 3.42 4.12 -0.67
N ALA A 25 4.69 4.23 -1.08
CA ALA A 25 5.06 4.60 -2.44
C ALA A 25 4.54 3.56 -3.45
N ARG A 26 4.78 2.26 -3.20
CA ARG A 26 4.28 1.15 -4.03
C ARG A 26 2.76 1.16 -4.13
N LEU A 27 2.05 1.35 -3.01
CA LEU A 27 0.58 1.43 -3.02
C LEU A 27 0.08 2.62 -3.83
N ARG A 28 0.70 3.80 -3.71
CA ARG A 28 0.30 5.02 -4.43
C ARG A 28 0.36 4.86 -5.95
N ILE A 29 1.38 4.16 -6.46
CA ILE A 29 1.53 3.91 -7.90
C ILE A 29 0.79 2.64 -8.37
N GLY A 30 0.06 1.96 -7.48
CA GLY A 30 -0.66 0.74 -7.84
C GLY A 30 0.21 -0.50 -7.98
N HIS A 31 1.42 -0.52 -7.41
CA HIS A 31 2.40 -1.59 -7.60
C HIS A 31 2.20 -2.76 -6.62
N THR A 32 1.05 -3.42 -6.72
CA THR A 32 0.75 -4.68 -6.02
C THR A 32 0.66 -5.83 -7.03
N TYR A 33 0.76 -7.08 -6.56
CA TYR A 33 0.63 -8.24 -7.46
C TYR A 33 -0.69 -8.22 -8.23
N LEU A 34 -1.82 -7.99 -7.56
CA LEU A 34 -3.14 -8.02 -8.17
C LEU A 34 -3.34 -6.93 -9.23
N THR A 35 -2.81 -5.74 -8.97
CA THR A 35 -3.05 -4.55 -9.81
C THR A 35 -1.95 -4.29 -10.82
N GLN A 36 -0.79 -4.94 -10.73
CA GLN A 36 0.35 -4.69 -11.63
C GLN A 36 0.70 -5.90 -12.51
N ARG A 37 0.36 -7.14 -12.10
CA ARG A 37 0.78 -8.36 -12.83
C ARG A 37 0.41 -8.34 -14.31
N TYR A 38 -0.75 -7.80 -14.64
CA TYR A 38 -1.29 -7.81 -16.01
C TYR A 38 -0.40 -7.04 -16.99
N LEU A 39 0.36 -6.04 -16.50
CA LEU A 39 1.32 -5.30 -17.31
C LEU A 39 2.55 -6.14 -17.66
N LEU A 40 2.97 -7.04 -16.76
CA LEU A 40 4.12 -7.92 -16.96
C LEU A 40 3.78 -9.08 -17.89
N THR A 41 2.57 -9.64 -17.76
CA THR A 41 2.10 -10.77 -18.57
C THR A 41 1.44 -10.33 -19.87
N ARG A 42 1.17 -9.02 -20.04
CA ARG A 42 0.37 -8.44 -21.14
C ARG A 42 -1.07 -8.97 -21.19
N ASP A 43 -1.59 -9.39 -20.03
CA ASP A 43 -2.98 -9.78 -19.87
C ASP A 43 -3.90 -8.54 -19.88
N PRO A 44 -5.20 -8.71 -20.14
CA PRO A 44 -6.16 -7.63 -19.95
C PRO A 44 -6.18 -7.14 -18.49
N GLN A 45 -6.49 -5.85 -18.32
CA GLN A 45 -6.63 -5.27 -16.99
C GLN A 45 -7.68 -6.04 -16.18
N PRO A 46 -7.37 -6.48 -14.94
CA PRO A 46 -8.34 -7.18 -14.12
C PRO A 46 -9.46 -6.23 -13.68
N TYR A 47 -10.65 -6.79 -13.51
CA TYR A 47 -11.83 -6.10 -13.01
C TYR A 47 -12.18 -6.59 -11.61
N CYS A 48 -12.90 -5.77 -10.86
CA CYS A 48 -13.55 -6.23 -9.64
C CYS A 48 -14.70 -7.18 -10.01
N GLU A 49 -14.72 -8.36 -9.38
CA GLU A 49 -15.73 -9.40 -9.59
C GLU A 49 -17.17 -8.89 -9.36
N ASP A 50 -17.36 -8.00 -8.38
CA ASP A 50 -18.70 -7.58 -7.96
C ASP A 50 -19.22 -6.33 -8.70
N TYR A 51 -18.32 -5.49 -9.22
CA TYR A 51 -18.70 -4.15 -9.73
C TYR A 51 -18.26 -3.86 -11.16
N LEU A 52 -17.54 -4.78 -11.82
CA LEU A 52 -17.05 -4.63 -13.20
C LEU A 52 -16.31 -3.30 -13.45
N VAL A 53 -15.67 -2.76 -12.40
CA VAL A 53 -14.76 -1.61 -12.49
C VAL A 53 -13.31 -2.10 -12.51
N PRO A 54 -12.38 -1.35 -13.12
CA PRO A 54 -10.96 -1.73 -13.11
C PRO A 54 -10.44 -1.96 -11.69
N LEU A 55 -9.75 -3.07 -11.48
CA LEU A 55 -9.15 -3.41 -10.20
C LEU A 55 -7.93 -2.52 -9.96
N THR A 56 -8.05 -1.58 -9.02
CA THR A 56 -6.97 -0.67 -8.63
C THR A 56 -6.73 -0.70 -7.12
N VAL A 57 -5.56 -0.23 -6.67
CA VAL A 57 -5.27 -0.12 -5.22
C VAL A 57 -6.26 0.81 -4.54
N ARG A 58 -6.66 1.90 -5.21
CA ARG A 58 -7.69 2.83 -4.71
C ARG A 58 -9.03 2.11 -4.55
N HIS A 59 -9.42 1.31 -5.54
CA HIS A 59 -10.65 0.53 -5.46
C HIS A 59 -10.62 -0.42 -4.25
N LEU A 60 -9.55 -1.20 -4.09
CA LEU A 60 -9.38 -2.16 -2.99
C LEU A 60 -9.39 -1.48 -1.60
N LEU A 61 -8.68 -0.37 -1.44
CA LEU A 61 -8.48 0.26 -0.13
C LEU A 61 -9.59 1.26 0.24
N VAL A 62 -10.29 1.85 -0.73
CA VAL A 62 -11.18 3.00 -0.49
C VAL A 62 -12.60 2.80 -1.03
N GLU A 63 -12.77 2.20 -2.21
CA GLU A 63 -14.07 2.29 -2.90
C GLU A 63 -14.89 1.00 -2.82
N CYS A 64 -14.26 -0.18 -2.87
CA CYS A 64 -14.92 -1.46 -3.02
C CYS A 64 -15.86 -1.78 -1.83
N PRO A 65 -17.19 -1.76 -2.02
CA PRO A 65 -18.12 -2.05 -0.94
C PRO A 65 -17.99 -3.48 -0.40
N SER A 66 -17.66 -4.47 -1.22
CA SER A 66 -17.40 -5.85 -0.78
C SER A 66 -16.26 -5.99 0.23
N LEU A 67 -15.35 -5.00 0.28
CA LEU A 67 -14.24 -4.97 1.22
C LEU A 67 -14.50 -4.06 2.42
N ILE A 68 -15.73 -3.58 2.64
CA ILE A 68 -16.03 -2.64 3.73
C ILE A 68 -15.76 -3.24 5.11
N GLU A 69 -16.20 -4.47 5.35
CA GLU A 69 -16.03 -5.16 6.64
C GLU A 69 -14.55 -5.42 6.96
N LEU A 70 -13.74 -5.72 5.95
CA LEU A 70 -12.29 -5.89 6.12
C LEU A 70 -11.58 -4.57 6.46
N ARG A 71 -12.11 -3.45 5.98
CA ARG A 71 -11.51 -2.11 6.16
C ARG A 71 -12.01 -1.41 7.41
N HIS A 72 -13.21 -1.73 7.87
CA HIS A 72 -13.87 -1.07 8.99
C HIS A 72 -12.97 -0.96 10.24
N PRO A 73 -12.23 -2.01 10.67
CA PRO A 73 -11.34 -1.93 11.84
C PRO A 73 -10.14 -1.01 11.66
N TYR A 74 -9.81 -0.60 10.43
CA TYR A 74 -8.66 0.25 10.14
C TYR A 74 -9.06 1.69 9.84
N LEU A 75 -10.25 1.90 9.26
CA LEU A 75 -10.76 3.23 8.91
C LEU A 75 -11.46 3.92 10.09
N TYR A 76 -12.12 3.16 10.98
CA TYR A 76 -12.96 3.72 12.05
C TYR A 76 -12.38 3.53 13.46
N ARG A 77 -11.18 2.95 13.61
CA ARG A 77 -10.54 2.70 14.92
C ARG A 77 -9.84 3.91 15.54
N CYS A 78 -9.97 5.09 14.93
CA CYS A 78 -9.52 6.37 15.48
C CYS A 78 -10.71 7.31 15.77
N ARG A 79 -11.69 6.82 16.54
CA ARG A 79 -12.61 7.68 17.28
C ARG A 79 -12.47 7.41 18.77
#